data_AF-A0A315XWI9-F1
#
_entry.id   AF-A0A315XWI9-F1
#
_cell.length_a   1.000
_cell.length_b   1.000
_cell.length_c   1.000
_cell.angle_alpha   90.00
_cell.angle_beta   90.00
_cell.angle_gamma   90.00
#
_symmetry.space_group_name_H-M   'P 1'
#
loop_
_entity.id
_entity.type
_entity.pdbx_description
1 polymer ?
#
loop_
_entity_poly.entity_id
_entity_poly.type
_entity_poly.pdbx_seq_one_letter_code
_entity_poly.pdbx_strand_id
1 'polypeptide(L)'
;MPCIGTLARVAAFRTDGVRSLHRAHTVFGKSAAEWVEGEEHSASPAPVGGCLSRLYEESGKVLLIGVGHDKNTYLHAVDERLQIPDRLNPEPFTITIKDHEGNMLVSPPFHTHFTAAADTCVSEYYPNYKEAFEYTGAVTYSQLGNALVYVCDARKMTDTAQRIWAKADRDLCISHEPIPAEYYR
;
A
#
# COMPACT_ATOMS: atom_id res chain seq x y z
N MET A 1 -17.27 -9.50 -7.66
CA MET A 1 -16.82 -8.38 -8.52
C MET A 1 -15.77 -7.61 -7.72
N PRO A 2 -14.58 -7.24 -8.25
CA PRO A 2 -13.57 -6.59 -7.44
C PRO A 2 -14.07 -5.21 -6.97
N CYS A 3 -14.05 -4.96 -5.66
CA CYS A 3 -14.50 -3.72 -5.02
C CYS A 3 -13.45 -2.60 -5.13
N ILE A 4 -12.94 -2.34 -6.34
CA ILE A 4 -11.86 -1.37 -6.61
C ILE A 4 -12.34 -0.08 -7.29
N GLY A 5 -13.64 0.02 -7.56
CA GLY A 5 -14.26 1.15 -8.26
C GLY A 5 -14.09 1.12 -9.78
N THR A 6 -14.86 1.95 -10.48
CA THR A 6 -14.92 1.98 -11.95
C THR A 6 -13.58 2.37 -12.59
N LEU A 7 -12.87 3.35 -12.02
CA LEU A 7 -11.60 3.83 -12.56
C LEU A 7 -10.55 2.72 -12.61
N ALA A 8 -10.32 2.04 -11.48
CA ALA A 8 -9.35 0.95 -11.40
C ALA A 8 -9.79 -0.26 -12.25
N ARG A 9 -11.10 -0.54 -12.31
CA ARG A 9 -11.63 -1.58 -13.21
C ARG A 9 -11.32 -1.27 -14.67
N VAL A 10 -11.58 -0.05 -15.14
CA VAL A 10 -11.26 0.36 -16.52
C VAL A 10 -9.77 0.23 -16.76
N ALA A 11 -8.93 0.75 -15.87
CA ALA A 11 -7.47 0.65 -15.97
C ALA A 11 -7.00 -0.81 -16.10
N ALA A 12 -7.53 -1.73 -15.27
CA ALA A 12 -7.13 -3.13 -15.24
C ALA A 12 -7.37 -3.91 -16.54
N PHE A 13 -8.25 -3.42 -17.42
CA PHE A 13 -8.59 -4.06 -18.70
C PHE A 13 -8.14 -3.26 -19.92
N ARG A 14 -7.44 -2.14 -19.73
CA ARG A 14 -6.80 -1.44 -20.83
C ARG A 14 -5.65 -2.26 -21.39
N THR A 15 -5.54 -2.30 -22.72
CA THR A 15 -4.52 -3.06 -23.45
C THR A 15 -3.18 -2.35 -23.55
N ASP A 16 -3.12 -1.05 -23.23
CA ASP A 16 -1.91 -0.22 -23.26
C ASP A 16 -1.22 -0.10 -21.88
N GLY A 17 -1.70 -0.84 -20.89
CA GLY A 17 -1.06 -1.00 -19.58
C GLY A 17 -0.32 -2.33 -19.48
N VAL A 18 0.73 -2.37 -18.66
CA VAL A 18 1.42 -3.61 -18.29
C VAL A 18 0.84 -4.11 -16.98
N ARG A 19 0.57 -5.41 -16.87
CA ARG A 19 0.01 -6.01 -15.66
C ARG A 19 1.01 -6.99 -15.06
N SER A 20 1.39 -6.77 -13.80
CA SER A 20 2.27 -7.69 -13.07
C SER A 20 1.63 -9.08 -12.94
N LEU A 21 2.48 -10.10 -12.87
CA LEU A 21 2.06 -11.50 -12.76
C LEU A 21 1.43 -11.80 -11.40
N HIS A 22 2.00 -11.28 -10.32
CA HIS A 22 1.46 -11.46 -8.96
C HIS A 22 2.04 -10.43 -7.97
N ARG A 23 1.28 -9.63 -7.23
CA ARG A 23 -0.18 -9.43 -7.36
C ARG A 23 -0.48 -8.58 -8.57
N ALA A 24 -1.71 -8.67 -9.09
CA ALA A 24 -2.06 -8.08 -10.37
C ALA A 24 -2.27 -6.55 -10.28
N HIS A 25 -1.18 -5.80 -10.40
CA HIS A 25 -1.12 -4.35 -10.53
C HIS A 25 -1.02 -3.97 -12.00
N THR A 26 -1.83 -3.01 -12.45
CA THR A 26 -1.71 -2.46 -13.81
C THR A 26 -0.95 -1.14 -13.75
N VAL A 27 0.13 -1.07 -14.50
CA VAL A 27 1.07 0.05 -14.54
C VAL A 27 1.11 0.61 -15.97
N PHE A 28 1.12 1.93 -16.07
CA PHE A 28 1.22 2.65 -17.33
C PHE A 28 2.47 3.54 -17.30
N GLY A 29 3.15 3.67 -18.44
CA GLY A 29 4.32 4.52 -18.58
C GLY A 29 5.46 3.83 -19.32
N LYS A 30 6.51 4.60 -19.63
CA LYS A 30 7.66 4.14 -20.41
C LYS A 30 8.40 2.97 -19.76
N SER A 31 8.46 2.94 -18.44
CA SER A 31 9.14 1.90 -17.65
C SER A 31 8.18 0.90 -17.01
N ALA A 32 6.94 0.77 -17.52
CA ALA A 32 5.93 -0.07 -16.87
C ALA A 32 6.32 -1.56 -16.77
N ALA A 33 7.01 -2.10 -17.79
CA ALA A 33 7.48 -3.49 -17.79
C ALA A 33 8.57 -3.73 -16.72
N GLU A 34 9.57 -2.87 -16.67
CA GLU A 34 10.62 -2.87 -15.64
C GLU A 34 10.03 -2.66 -14.23
N TRP A 35 8.99 -1.82 -14.11
CA TRP A 35 8.33 -1.53 -12.84
C TRP A 35 7.59 -2.73 -12.25
N VAL A 36 7.12 -3.66 -13.08
CA VAL A 36 6.40 -4.86 -12.61
C VAL A 36 7.28 -6.09 -12.52
N GLU A 37 8.53 -6.00 -12.98
CA GLU A 37 9.46 -7.13 -13.01
C GLU A 37 9.77 -7.62 -11.59
N GLY A 38 9.76 -8.94 -11.42
CA GLY A 38 10.05 -9.62 -10.16
C GLY A 38 8.86 -9.73 -9.20
N GLU A 39 7.70 -9.17 -9.53
CA GLU A 39 6.51 -9.25 -8.67
C GLU A 39 6.11 -10.71 -8.39
N GLU A 40 6.24 -11.63 -9.36
CA GLU A 40 6.01 -13.07 -9.22
C GLU A 40 6.84 -13.75 -8.12
N HIS A 41 7.91 -13.10 -7.65
CA HIS A 41 8.76 -13.57 -6.56
C HIS A 41 8.40 -12.95 -5.20
N SER A 42 7.28 -12.21 -5.10
CA SER A 42 6.81 -11.62 -3.85
C SER A 42 6.35 -12.70 -2.87
N ALA A 43 6.85 -12.61 -1.63
CA ALA A 43 6.43 -13.45 -0.50
C ALA A 43 5.30 -12.81 0.34
N SER A 44 4.89 -11.60 -0.01
CA SER A 44 3.83 -10.85 0.68
C SER A 44 3.12 -9.91 -0.30
N PRO A 45 1.97 -9.36 0.12
CA PRO A 45 1.22 -8.32 -0.57
C PRO A 45 1.94 -7.05 -1.03
N ALA A 46 2.86 -6.49 -0.25
CA ALA A 46 3.52 -5.21 -0.51
C ALA A 46 4.98 -5.19 0.00
N PRO A 47 5.82 -6.16 -0.40
CA PRO A 47 7.17 -6.33 0.12
C PRO A 47 8.06 -5.14 -0.21
N VAL A 48 9.12 -4.97 0.58
CA VAL A 48 10.23 -4.07 0.21
C VAL A 48 10.80 -4.49 -1.15
N GLY A 49 10.94 -3.52 -2.05
CA GLY A 49 11.36 -3.76 -3.44
C GLY A 49 10.22 -4.03 -4.42
N GLY A 50 9.00 -4.33 -3.94
CA GLY A 50 7.82 -4.49 -4.79
C GLY A 50 7.26 -3.16 -5.32
N CYS A 51 6.30 -3.25 -6.25
CA CYS A 51 5.70 -2.12 -6.97
C CYS A 51 5.23 -0.98 -6.07
N LEU A 52 4.53 -1.30 -4.98
CA LEU A 52 4.02 -0.29 -4.04
C LEU A 52 5.15 0.28 -3.18
N SER A 53 6.03 -0.57 -2.67
CA SER A 53 7.11 -0.13 -1.78
C SER A 53 8.10 0.79 -2.50
N ARG A 54 8.40 0.52 -3.78
CA ARG A 54 9.26 1.35 -4.65
C ARG A 54 8.80 2.80 -4.83
N LEU A 55 7.54 3.12 -4.52
CA LEU A 55 7.08 4.52 -4.50
C LEU A 55 7.86 5.36 -3.48
N TYR A 56 8.41 4.75 -2.42
CA TYR A 56 9.28 5.45 -1.47
C TYR A 56 10.57 5.96 -2.14
N GLU A 57 11.28 5.05 -2.81
CA GLU A 57 12.54 5.33 -3.49
C GLU A 57 12.35 6.38 -4.59
N GLU A 58 11.28 6.28 -5.38
CA GLU A 58 11.01 7.20 -6.49
C GLU A 58 10.34 8.52 -6.08
N SER A 59 10.09 8.75 -4.78
CA SER A 59 9.28 9.90 -4.32
C SER A 59 7.93 9.98 -5.03
N GLY A 60 7.31 8.82 -5.21
CA GLY A 60 6.03 8.67 -5.88
C GLY A 60 4.90 9.39 -5.14
N LYS A 61 3.81 9.66 -5.85
CA LYS A 61 2.59 10.22 -5.26
C LYS A 61 1.45 9.22 -5.32
N VAL A 62 0.70 9.14 -4.24
CA VAL A 62 -0.56 8.39 -4.16
C VAL A 62 -1.70 9.39 -4.17
N LEU A 63 -2.67 9.19 -5.07
CA LEU A 63 -3.86 10.02 -5.15
C LEU A 63 -5.06 9.24 -4.62
N LEU A 64 -5.65 9.70 -3.50
CA LEU A 64 -6.89 9.14 -2.97
C LEU A 64 -8.04 10.02 -3.44
N ILE A 65 -8.74 9.58 -4.48
CA ILE A 65 -9.79 10.37 -5.15
C ILE A 65 -11.15 10.00 -4.56
N GLY A 66 -11.72 10.90 -3.74
CA GLY A 66 -13.02 10.68 -3.10
C GLY A 66 -13.02 9.62 -2.00
N VAL A 67 -11.84 9.19 -1.53
CA VAL A 67 -11.66 8.19 -0.47
C VAL A 67 -10.56 8.65 0.50
N GLY A 68 -10.55 8.08 1.72
CA GLY A 68 -9.59 8.38 2.77
C GLY A 68 -8.44 7.37 2.87
N HIS A 69 -7.65 7.50 3.94
CA HIS A 69 -6.52 6.62 4.21
C HIS A 69 -6.92 5.16 4.47
N ASP A 70 -8.19 4.91 4.78
CA ASP A 70 -8.77 3.56 4.90
C ASP A 70 -8.77 2.77 3.59
N LYS A 71 -8.52 3.44 2.47
CA LYS A 71 -8.36 2.83 1.13
C LYS A 71 -6.97 3.10 0.55
N ASN A 72 -6.01 3.54 1.37
CA ASN A 72 -4.64 3.82 0.95
C ASN A 72 -3.77 2.56 1.04
N THR A 73 -3.78 1.74 -0.02
CA THR A 73 -3.00 0.49 -0.08
C THR A 73 -1.50 0.69 0.13
N TYR A 74 -0.96 1.89 -0.15
CA TYR A 74 0.46 2.19 0.07
C TYR A 74 0.87 2.09 1.54
N LEU A 75 -0.04 2.35 2.49
CA LEU A 75 0.28 2.23 3.92
C LEU A 75 0.57 0.80 4.36
N HIS A 76 0.08 -0.21 3.64
CA HIS A 76 0.54 -1.57 3.87
C HIS A 76 2.02 -1.77 3.48
N ALA A 77 2.48 -1.12 2.41
CA ALA A 77 3.90 -1.15 2.04
C ALA A 77 4.77 -0.43 3.08
N VAL A 78 4.22 0.61 3.73
CA VAL A 78 4.85 1.28 4.87
C VAL A 78 4.94 0.33 6.06
N ASP A 79 3.84 -0.34 6.43
CA ASP A 79 3.82 -1.32 7.53
C ASP A 79 4.85 -2.44 7.32
N GLU A 80 4.92 -3.02 6.11
CA GLU A 80 5.90 -4.06 5.79
C GLU A 80 7.34 -3.53 5.81
N ARG A 81 7.58 -2.32 5.28
CA ARG A 81 8.91 -1.67 5.29
C ARG A 81 9.40 -1.40 6.71
N LEU A 82 8.51 -0.94 7.59
CA LEU A 82 8.82 -0.68 8.99
C LEU A 82 8.82 -1.96 9.85
N GLN A 83 8.50 -3.11 9.24
CA GLN A 83 8.40 -4.40 9.91
C GLN A 83 7.47 -4.36 11.12
N ILE A 84 6.35 -3.65 10.98
CA ILE A 84 5.35 -3.56 12.05
C ILE A 84 4.84 -4.98 12.35
N PRO A 85 4.87 -5.41 13.63
CA PRO A 85 4.45 -6.76 14.00
C PRO A 85 2.95 -6.96 13.71
N ASP A 86 2.53 -8.23 13.60
CA ASP A 86 1.13 -8.59 13.39
C ASP A 86 0.51 -7.91 12.14
N ARG A 87 1.27 -7.92 11.03
CA ARG A 87 0.84 -7.43 9.71
C ARG A 87 0.80 -8.49 8.62
N LEU A 88 1.44 -9.63 8.85
CA LEU A 88 1.51 -10.75 7.91
C LEU A 88 1.05 -12.03 8.60
N ASN A 89 0.25 -12.83 7.90
CA ASN A 89 -0.27 -14.09 8.40
C ASN A 89 0.89 -15.05 8.68
N PRO A 90 1.03 -15.62 9.89
CA PRO A 90 2.10 -16.57 10.18
C PRO A 90 2.01 -17.87 9.37
N GLU A 91 0.83 -18.22 8.85
CA GLU A 91 0.60 -19.41 8.02
C GLU A 91 0.61 -19.03 6.52
N PRO A 92 1.69 -19.33 5.78
CA PRO A 92 1.77 -19.04 4.35
C PRO A 92 1.08 -20.10 3.50
N PHE A 93 0.81 -19.73 2.25
CA PHE A 93 0.44 -20.68 1.19
C PHE A 93 1.24 -20.38 -0.08
N THR A 94 1.30 -21.34 -1.00
CA THR A 94 1.95 -21.14 -2.31
C THR A 94 0.92 -20.76 -3.36
N ILE A 95 1.31 -19.88 -4.28
CA ILE A 95 0.46 -19.42 -5.38
C ILE A 95 1.03 -19.96 -6.68
N THR A 96 0.17 -20.61 -7.47
CA THR A 96 0.52 -20.98 -8.84
C THR A 96 0.23 -19.81 -9.77
N ILE A 97 1.25 -19.35 -10.48
CA ILE A 97 1.21 -18.19 -11.36
C ILE A 97 1.36 -18.69 -12.80
N LYS A 98 0.51 -18.22 -13.71
CA LYS A 98 0.68 -18.47 -15.15
C LYS A 98 1.25 -17.21 -15.80
N ASP A 99 2.43 -17.30 -16.38
CA ASP A 99 3.08 -16.16 -17.04
C ASP A 99 2.47 -15.86 -18.43
N HIS A 100 3.02 -14.85 -19.11
CA HIS A 100 2.57 -14.42 -20.43
C HIS A 100 2.85 -15.42 -21.55
N GLU A 101 3.84 -16.31 -21.39
CA GLU A 101 4.19 -17.38 -22.33
C GLU A 101 3.39 -18.66 -22.06
N GLY A 102 2.70 -18.71 -20.91
CA GLY A 102 1.89 -19.83 -20.47
C GLY A 102 2.61 -20.81 -19.55
N ASN A 103 3.83 -20.49 -19.11
CA ASN A 103 4.56 -21.29 -18.13
C ASN A 103 3.91 -21.16 -16.75
N MET A 104 4.05 -22.21 -15.95
CA MET A 104 3.53 -22.26 -14.58
C MET A 104 4.68 -22.02 -13.60
N LEU A 105 4.62 -20.92 -12.87
CA LEU A 105 5.53 -20.55 -11.80
C LEU A 105 4.88 -20.81 -10.45
N VAL A 106 5.69 -20.95 -9.41
CA VAL A 106 5.24 -21.09 -8.03
C VAL A 106 5.86 -19.96 -7.23
N SER A 107 5.04 -19.20 -6.51
CA SER A 107 5.52 -18.14 -5.62
C SER A 107 6.35 -18.74 -4.47
N PRO A 108 7.21 -17.95 -3.82
CA PRO A 108 7.65 -18.25 -2.47
C PRO A 108 6.45 -18.45 -1.52
N PRO A 109 6.65 -19.00 -0.30
CA PRO A 109 5.62 -19.02 0.73
C PRO A 109 5.03 -17.61 0.92
N PHE A 110 3.75 -17.46 0.57
CA PHE A 110 3.07 -16.18 0.50
C PHE A 110 2.29 -15.93 1.79
N HIS A 111 2.65 -14.88 2.50
CA HIS A 111 2.00 -14.44 3.74
C HIS A 111 1.05 -13.27 3.42
N THR A 112 -0.26 -13.46 3.55
CA THR A 112 -1.23 -12.38 3.33
C THR A 112 -1.20 -11.34 4.44
N HIS A 113 -1.68 -10.12 4.16
CA HIS A 113 -1.95 -9.15 5.20
C HIS A 113 -2.96 -9.70 6.20
N PHE A 114 -2.64 -9.58 7.48
CA PHE A 114 -3.39 -10.13 8.59
C PHE A 114 -3.01 -9.38 9.86
N THR A 115 -3.95 -9.28 10.79
CA THR A 115 -3.74 -8.73 12.13
C THR A 115 -4.64 -9.48 13.10
N ALA A 116 -4.04 -10.14 14.10
CA ALA A 116 -4.75 -10.86 15.15
C ALA A 116 -5.34 -9.91 16.20
N ALA A 117 -4.74 -8.74 16.37
CA ALA A 117 -5.11 -7.77 17.40
C ALA A 117 -6.38 -6.94 17.08
N ALA A 118 -7.02 -7.14 15.92
CA ALA A 118 -8.24 -6.42 15.54
C ALA A 118 -9.23 -7.32 14.78
N ASP A 119 -10.53 -7.06 14.95
CA ASP A 119 -11.61 -7.79 14.28
C ASP A 119 -11.83 -7.36 12.81
N THR A 120 -11.04 -6.39 12.33
CA THR A 120 -11.11 -5.84 10.97
C THR A 120 -9.72 -5.66 10.37
N CYS A 121 -9.67 -5.35 9.08
CA CYS A 121 -8.41 -5.01 8.41
C CYS A 121 -7.78 -3.76 9.02
N VAL A 122 -6.46 -3.78 9.27
CA VAL A 122 -5.70 -2.62 9.79
C VAL A 122 -5.88 -1.35 8.98
N SER A 123 -6.23 -1.49 7.69
CA SER A 123 -6.51 -0.35 6.84
C SER A 123 -7.61 0.54 7.40
N GLU A 124 -8.61 -0.01 8.08
CA GLU A 124 -9.69 0.79 8.70
C GLU A 124 -9.17 1.77 9.77
N TYR A 125 -7.98 1.55 10.32
CA TYR A 125 -7.33 2.43 11.30
C TYR A 125 -6.24 3.33 10.71
N TYR A 126 -5.90 3.20 9.43
CA TYR A 126 -5.00 4.13 8.73
C TYR A 126 -5.44 5.60 8.76
N PRO A 127 -6.72 5.97 8.91
CA PRO A 127 -7.11 7.35 9.20
C PRO A 127 -6.45 7.96 10.45
N ASN A 128 -5.95 7.17 11.40
CA ASN A 128 -5.24 7.67 12.59
C ASN A 128 -4.00 8.52 12.24
N TYR A 129 -3.37 8.26 11.08
CA TYR A 129 -2.21 9.04 10.62
C TYR A 129 -2.56 10.42 10.06
N LYS A 130 -3.85 10.71 9.83
CA LYS A 130 -4.29 11.90 9.07
C LYS A 130 -3.64 13.19 9.57
N GLU A 131 -3.78 13.48 10.86
CA GLU A 131 -3.25 14.73 11.44
C GLU A 131 -1.73 14.83 11.33
N ALA A 132 -1.02 13.72 11.52
CA ALA A 132 0.43 13.69 11.40
C ALA A 132 0.90 13.92 9.96
N PHE A 133 0.22 13.31 8.98
CA PHE A 133 0.54 13.51 7.58
C PHE A 133 0.21 14.91 7.08
N GLU A 134 -0.87 15.52 7.57
CA GLU A 134 -1.16 16.93 7.32
C GLU A 134 -0.10 17.85 7.93
N TYR A 135 0.25 17.63 9.21
CA TYR A 135 1.22 18.46 9.93
C TYR A 135 2.61 18.44 9.28
N THR A 136 3.06 17.26 8.86
CA THR A 136 4.38 17.07 8.23
C THR A 136 4.41 17.45 6.74
N GLY A 137 3.27 17.82 6.16
CA GLY A 137 3.15 18.09 4.73
C GLY A 137 3.38 16.85 3.86
N ALA A 138 3.16 15.65 4.41
CA ALA A 138 3.14 14.39 3.69
C ALA A 138 1.84 14.24 2.87
N VAL A 139 0.76 14.89 3.31
CA VAL A 139 -0.52 14.94 2.60
C VAL A 139 -0.91 16.40 2.39
N THR A 140 -1.29 16.72 1.16
CA THR A 140 -2.00 17.95 0.81
C THR A 140 -3.32 17.62 0.13
N TYR A 141 -4.18 18.62 -0.04
CA TYR A 141 -5.51 18.42 -0.60
C TYR A 141 -5.67 19.14 -1.94
N SER A 142 -6.40 18.51 -2.84
CA SER A 142 -6.81 19.07 -4.13
C SER A 142 -8.23 18.62 -4.48
N GLN A 143 -8.69 18.94 -5.68
CA GLN A 143 -10.02 18.60 -6.16
C GLN A 143 -9.95 18.04 -7.59
N LEU A 144 -10.69 16.97 -7.84
CA LEU A 144 -10.90 16.41 -9.19
C LEU A 144 -12.40 16.26 -9.43
N GLY A 145 -12.96 17.14 -10.27
CA GLY A 145 -14.42 17.26 -10.39
C GLY A 145 -15.04 17.64 -9.04
N ASN A 146 -15.99 16.84 -8.55
CA ASN A 146 -16.62 17.06 -7.24
C ASN A 146 -15.93 16.29 -6.09
N ALA A 147 -14.87 15.54 -6.36
CA ALA A 147 -14.19 14.72 -5.37
C ALA A 147 -13.04 15.49 -4.69
N LEU A 148 -12.99 15.43 -3.36
CA LEU A 148 -11.78 15.77 -2.59
C LEU A 148 -10.68 14.75 -2.92
N VAL A 149 -9.47 15.23 -3.17
CA VAL A 149 -8.31 14.39 -3.47
C VAL A 149 -7.24 14.59 -2.41
N TYR A 150 -6.80 13.50 -1.79
CA TYR A 150 -5.61 13.50 -0.95
C TYR A 150 -4.42 13.29 -1.89
N VAL A 151 -3.49 14.24 -1.89
CA VAL A 151 -2.23 14.17 -2.64
C VAL A 151 -1.15 13.75 -1.65
N CYS A 152 -0.85 12.47 -1.64
CA CYS A 152 0.03 11.83 -0.68
C CYS A 152 1.44 11.69 -1.26
N ASP A 153 2.45 12.22 -0.57
CA ASP A 153 3.86 12.03 -0.88
C ASP A 153 4.36 10.74 -0.20
N ALA A 154 4.68 9.73 -0.99
CA ALA A 154 5.02 8.39 -0.50
C ALA A 154 6.23 8.40 0.44
N ARG A 155 7.26 9.18 0.09
CA ARG A 155 8.48 9.30 0.89
C ARG A 155 8.19 9.94 2.23
N LYS A 156 7.54 11.12 2.21
CA LYS A 156 7.21 11.83 3.46
C LYS A 156 6.25 11.03 4.34
N MET A 157 5.28 10.33 3.76
CA MET A 157 4.39 9.46 4.53
C MET A 157 5.17 8.38 5.27
N THR A 158 6.10 7.71 4.58
CA THR A 158 6.94 6.67 5.18
C THR A 158 7.84 7.24 6.26
N ASP A 159 8.51 8.37 5.99
CA ASP A 159 9.41 9.02 6.96
C ASP A 159 8.63 9.48 8.22
N THR A 160 7.42 10.02 8.04
CA THR A 160 6.54 10.40 9.14
C THR A 160 6.07 9.18 9.94
N ALA A 161 5.65 8.10 9.27
CA ALA A 161 5.27 6.87 9.94
C ALA A 161 6.45 6.27 10.73
N GLN A 162 7.66 6.26 10.15
CA GLN A 162 8.88 5.80 10.81
C GLN A 162 9.16 6.60 12.09
N ARG A 163 9.05 7.92 12.04
CA ARG A 163 9.23 8.80 13.21
C ARG A 163 8.22 8.49 14.32
N ILE A 164 6.96 8.27 13.94
CA ILE A 164 5.88 7.94 14.87
C ILE A 164 6.13 6.59 15.53
N TRP A 165 6.40 5.55 14.73
CA TRP A 165 6.62 4.19 15.24
C TRP A 165 7.87 4.06 16.10
N ALA A 166 8.89 4.90 15.87
CA ALA A 166 10.06 4.96 16.75
C ALA A 166 9.75 5.42 18.19
N LYS A 167 8.58 6.04 18.41
CA LYS A 167 8.11 6.53 19.72
C LYS A 167 6.90 5.77 20.24
N ALA A 168 6.31 4.89 19.43
CA ALA A 168 5.07 4.20 19.75
C ALA A 168 5.25 3.23 20.91
N ASP A 169 4.35 3.28 21.88
CA ASP A 169 4.26 2.39 23.05
C ASP A 169 3.17 1.32 22.90
N ARG A 170 2.41 1.37 21.80
CA ARG A 170 1.32 0.47 21.43
C ARG A 170 1.22 0.34 19.91
N ASP A 171 0.42 -0.60 19.43
CA ASP A 171 0.04 -0.62 18.03
C ASP A 171 -0.95 0.54 17.73
N LEU A 172 -0.62 1.31 16.70
CA LEU A 172 -1.35 2.53 16.31
C LEU A 172 -2.48 2.27 15.30
N CYS A 173 -2.61 1.05 14.79
CA CYS A 173 -3.56 0.68 13.74
C CYS A 173 -4.43 -0.54 14.12
N ILE A 174 -4.79 -0.67 15.40
CA ILE A 174 -5.72 -1.71 15.90
C ILE A 174 -6.94 -1.12 16.64
N SER A 175 -6.97 0.20 16.81
CA SER A 175 -8.08 0.96 17.41
C SER A 175 -8.10 2.38 16.86
N HIS A 176 -9.19 3.12 17.03
CA HIS A 176 -9.31 4.53 16.59
C HIS A 176 -8.70 5.53 17.59
N GLU A 177 -7.73 5.10 18.39
CA GLU A 177 -7.06 5.99 19.33
C GLU A 177 -6.11 6.94 18.61
N PRO A 178 -6.21 8.27 18.84
CA PRO A 178 -5.36 9.25 18.20
C PRO A 178 -3.87 9.01 18.47
N ILE A 179 -3.04 9.34 17.47
CA ILE A 179 -1.58 9.33 17.61
C ILE A 179 -1.18 10.59 18.40
N PRO A 180 -0.43 10.47 19.51
CA PRO A 180 0.01 11.62 20.28
C PRO A 180 0.81 12.62 19.44
N ALA A 181 0.54 13.91 19.63
CA ALA A 181 1.11 14.97 18.80
C ALA A 181 2.65 15.04 18.89
N GLU A 182 3.19 14.77 20.08
CA GLU A 182 4.61 14.67 20.35
C GLU A 182 5.32 13.57 19.56
N TYR A 183 4.59 12.63 18.93
CA TYR A 183 5.20 11.61 18.11
C TYR A 183 5.65 12.16 16.75
N TYR A 184 4.91 13.13 16.19
CA TYR A 184 5.17 13.68 14.85
C TYR A 184 5.57 15.15 14.81
N ARG A 185 5.35 15.91 15.90
CA ARG A 185 5.86 17.27 16.07
C ARG A 185 7.37 17.31 16.31
#